data_AF-A0A512BHW0-F1
#
_entry.id   AF-A0A512BHW0-F1
#
_cell.length_a   1.000
_cell.length_b   1.000
_cell.length_c   1.000
_cell.angle_alpha   90.00
_cell.angle_beta   90.00
_cell.angle_gamma   90.00
#
_symmetry.space_group_name_H-M   'P 1'
#
loop_
_entity.id
_entity.type
_entity.pdbx_description
1 polymer ?
#
loop_
_entity_poly.entity_id
_entity_poly.type
_entity_poly.pdbx_seq_one_letter_code
_entity_poly.pdbx_strand_id
1 'polypeptide(L)' 'MIQKEFADKVTQILKDNKNVIGLAVAGSWATNEIDEFSDLDFLLQRKKLQATKIKSTN' A
#
# COMPACT_ATOMS: atom_id res chain seq x y z
N MET A 1 -7.62 -0.18 18.48
CA MET A 1 -6.38 -0.95 18.24
C MET A 1 -5.51 -0.12 17.30
N ILE A 2 -4.28 0.18 17.70
CA ILE A 2 -3.38 1.10 16.98
C ILE A 2 -3.14 0.67 15.52
N GLN A 3 -3.12 -0.63 15.26
CA GLN A 3 -2.99 -1.23 13.95
C GLN A 3 -4.16 -0.83 13.02
N LYS A 4 -5.41 -0.89 13.52
CA LYS A 4 -6.58 -0.47 12.73
C LYS A 4 -6.52 1.02 12.40
N GLU A 5 -6.15 1.86 13.37
CA GLU A 5 -6.01 3.31 13.15
C GLU A 5 -4.91 3.64 12.14
N PHE A 6 -3.80 2.90 12.16
CA PHE A 6 -2.74 3.02 11.17
C PHE A 6 -3.25 2.66 9.77
N ALA A 7 -3.95 1.54 9.62
CA ALA A 7 -4.53 1.11 8.35
C ALA A 7 -5.56 2.09 7.81
N ASP A 8 -6.40 2.65 8.69
CA ASP A 8 -7.38 3.67 8.34
C ASP A 8 -6.66 4.92 7.79
N LYS A 9 -5.59 5.39 8.43
CA LYS A 9 -4.77 6.52 7.95
C LYS A 9 -4.10 6.23 6.60
N VAL A 10 -3.50 5.06 6.44
CA VAL A 10 -2.88 4.64 5.16
C VAL A 10 -3.91 4.65 4.04
N THR A 11 -5.11 4.12 4.31
CA THR A 11 -6.22 4.11 3.34
C THR A 11 -6.66 5.53 2.97
N GLN A 12 -6.77 6.43 3.94
CA GLN A 12 -7.11 7.84 3.67
C GLN A 12 -6.07 8.55 2.81
N ILE A 13 -4.78 8.23 2.96
CA ILE A 13 -3.71 8.81 2.15
C ILE A 13 -3.75 8.27 0.72
N LEU A 14 -4.00 6.97 0.56
CA LEU A 14 -3.89 6.30 -0.73
C LEU A 14 -5.15 6.39 -1.60
N LYS A 15 -6.34 6.58 -1.01
CA LYS A 15 -7.62 6.57 -1.74
C LYS A 15 -7.69 7.57 -2.89
N ASP A 16 -7.05 8.73 -2.74
CA ASP A 16 -7.10 9.82 -3.74
C ASP A 16 -5.95 9.72 -4.77
N ASN A 17 -5.04 8.75 -4.60
CA ASN A 17 -3.90 8.58 -5.48
C ASN A 17 -4.28 7.76 -6.73
N LYS A 18 -4.46 8.46 -7.87
CA LYS A 18 -4.83 7.85 -9.16
C LYS A 18 -3.86 6.80 -9.70
N ASN A 19 -2.64 6.72 -9.16
CA ASN A 19 -1.63 5.72 -9.53
C ASN A 19 -1.73 4.44 -8.68
N VAL A 20 -2.48 4.46 -7.59
CA VAL A 20 -2.77 3.28 -6.78
C VAL A 20 -3.96 2.55 -7.40
N ILE A 21 -3.83 1.24 -7.52
CA ILE A 21 -4.89 0.35 -8.01
C ILE A 21 -5.61 -0.28 -6.81
N GLY A 22 -4.85 -0.67 -5.78
CA GLY A 22 -5.42 -1.24 -4.57
C GLY A 22 -4.36 -1.47 -3.49
N LEU A 23 -4.86 -1.68 -2.27
CA LEU A 23 -4.09 -2.01 -1.08
C LEU A 23 -4.72 -3.27 -0.47
N ALA A 24 -3.92 -4.29 -0.19
CA ALA A 24 -4.35 -5.50 0.50
C ALA A 24 -3.57 -5.67 1.81
N VAL A 25 -4.20 -6.28 2.81
CA VAL A 25 -3.54 -6.70 4.06
C VAL A 25 -2.94 -8.08 3.87
N ALA A 26 -1.81 -8.33 4.53
CA ALA A 26 -1.14 -9.61 4.58
C ALA A 26 -0.78 -9.98 6.03
N GLY A 27 0.00 -11.05 6.21
CA GLY A 27 0.51 -11.45 7.51
C GLY A 27 -0.58 -11.85 8.51
N SER A 28 -0.32 -11.61 9.79
CA SER A 28 -1.20 -12.01 10.90
C SER A 28 -2.60 -11.40 10.80
N TRP A 29 -2.76 -10.23 10.17
CA TRP A 29 -4.10 -9.69 9.93
C TRP A 29 -4.88 -10.53 8.91
N ALA A 30 -4.24 -10.96 7.83
CA ALA A 30 -4.90 -11.76 6.80
C ALA A 30 -5.28 -13.16 7.30
N THR A 31 -4.57 -13.71 8.29
CA THR A 31 -4.85 -15.01 8.93
C THR A 31 -5.70 -14.90 10.20
N ASN A 32 -6.13 -13.69 10.57
CA ASN A 32 -6.89 -13.42 11.79
C ASN A 32 -6.15 -13.78 13.10
N GLU A 33 -4.83 -13.64 13.07
CA GLU A 33 -3.89 -13.89 14.18
C GLU A 33 -3.29 -12.58 14.74
N ILE A 34 -3.87 -11.43 14.41
CA ILE A 34 -3.39 -10.10 14.85
C ILE A 34 -3.71 -9.82 16.32
N ASP A 35 -2.74 -9.29 17.04
CA ASP A 35 -2.85 -8.86 18.44
C ASP A 35 -2.25 -7.45 18.67
N GLU A 36 -2.12 -7.03 19.93
CA GLU A 36 -1.61 -5.70 20.28
C GLU A 36 -0.12 -5.49 20.00
N PHE A 37 0.66 -6.57 19.87
CA PHE A 37 2.11 -6.54 19.58
C PHE A 37 2.42 -6.82 18.12
N SER A 38 1.42 -7.19 17.34
CA SER A 38 1.54 -7.53 15.93
C SER A 38 1.86 -6.32 15.07
N ASP A 39 2.77 -6.54 14.13
CA ASP A 39 3.05 -5.63 13.03
C ASP A 39 1.93 -5.64 11.97
N LEU A 40 2.08 -4.79 10.94
CA LEU A 40 1.17 -4.69 9.81
C LEU A 40 1.88 -4.87 8.48
N ASP A 41 1.47 -5.89 7.74
CA ASP A 41 1.93 -6.14 6.37
C ASP A 41 0.90 -5.64 5.35
N PHE A 42 1.36 -4.85 4.38
CA PHE A 42 0.55 -4.35 3.28
C PHE A 42 1.15 -4.69 1.92
N LEU A 43 0.30 -5.07 0.97
CA LEU A 43 0.63 -5.21 -0.44
C LEU A 43 -0.03 -4.08 -1.23
N LEU A 44 0.79 -3.20 -1.82
CA LEU A 44 0.33 -2.07 -2.62
C LEU A 44 0.46 -2.37 -4.11
N GLN A 45 -0.66 -2.44 -4.81
CA GLN A 45 -0.67 -2.50 -6.27
C GLN A 45 -0.78 -1.09 -6.85
N ARG A 46 0.13 -0.74 -7.76
CA ARG A 46 0.16 0.56 -8.46
C ARG A 46 0.26 0.37 -9.97
N LYS A 47 -0.15 1.40 -10.72
CA LYS A 47 0.09 1.50 -12.16
C LYS A 47 1.60 1.58 -12.41
N LYS A 48 2.06 0.88 -13.45
CA LYS A 48 3.43 1.01 -13.94
C LYS A 48 3.64 2.44 -14.43
N LEU A 49 4.62 3.14 -13.86
CA LEU A 49 5.07 4.39 -14.45
C LEU A 49 5.81 4.05 -15.74
N GLN A 50 5.34 4.55 -16.87
CA GLN A 50 6.12 4.51 -18.09
C GLN A 50 7.24 5.53 -17.95
N ALA A 51 8.48 5.07 -17.87
CA ALA A 51 9.62 5.97 -17.96
C ALA A 51 9.68 6.52 -19.38
N THR A 52 9.52 7.83 -19.54
CA THR A 52 9.78 8.50 -20.83
C THR A 52 11.26 8.37 -21.12
N LYS A 53 11.63 7.48 -22.06
CA LYS A 53 13.00 7.39 -22.58
C LYS A 53 13.25 8.65 -23.42
N ILE A 54 13.93 9.65 -22.86
CA ILE A 54 14.47 10.74 -23.66
C ILE A 54 15.65 10.14 -24.44
N LYS A 55 15.46 9.93 -25.75
CA LYS A 55 16.59 9.61 -26.64
C LYS A 55 17.43 10.87 -26.75
N SER A 56 18.60 10.90 -26.10
CA SER A 56 19.63 11.89 -26.41
C SER A 56 20.09 11.61 -27.83
N THR A 57 19.72 12.47 -28.77
CA THR A 57 20.33 12.52 -30.09
C THR A 57 21.68 13.22 -29.93
N ASN A 58 22.76 12.53 -30.32
CA ASN A 58 24.08 13.11 -30.52
C ASN A 58 24.08 13.99 -31.77
#